data_AF-A0A3M6HUP1-F1
#
_entry.id   AF-A0A3M6HUP1-F1
#
_cell.length_a   1.000
_cell.length_b   1.000
_cell.length_c   1.000
_cell.angle_alpha   90.00
_cell.angle_beta   90.00
_cell.angle_gamma   90.00
#
_symmetry.space_group_name_H-M   'P 1'
#
loop_
_entity.id
_entity.type
_entity.pdbx_description
1 polymer ?
#
loop_
_entity_poly.entity_id
_entity_poly.type
_entity_poly.pdbx_seq_one_letter_code
_entity_poly.pdbx_strand_id
1 'polypeptide(L)'
;MGNICVGGSSMAHQVNSPDRVSNNSGDDDHVTSSQLLSSRHQLAESAGLPRDQHEFVSSQAPQSLRNRYNNLYSRTQRTLDMADMQHRYMTGASGINPGMLPRDNIDEMRSAVSEWSDMREALQHAMGIHADMPESPERFATTINPSGSIRMATLSPSPYRNW
;
A
#
# COMPACT_ATOMS: atom_id res chain seq x y z
N MET A 1 -55.54 -34.50 -18.37
CA MET A 1 -56.00 -33.11 -18.63
C MET A 1 -56.54 -32.54 -17.34
N GLY A 2 -56.05 -31.38 -16.92
CA GLY A 2 -56.49 -30.65 -15.73
C GLY A 2 -55.44 -29.60 -15.37
N ASN A 3 -55.73 -28.34 -15.69
CA ASN A 3 -54.83 -27.19 -15.63
C ASN A 3 -55.39 -26.18 -14.60
N ILE A 4 -54.50 -25.41 -13.93
CA ILE A 4 -54.70 -24.02 -13.42
C ILE A 4 -55.63 -23.88 -12.18
N CYS A 5 -55.42 -23.04 -11.14
CA CYS A 5 -54.35 -22.20 -10.57
C CYS A 5 -54.87 -21.69 -9.19
N VAL A 6 -53.99 -21.03 -8.42
CA VAL A 6 -54.26 -19.97 -7.41
C VAL A 6 -54.59 -20.39 -5.96
N GLY A 7 -53.71 -19.97 -5.05
CA GLY A 7 -54.14 -19.29 -3.83
C GLY A 7 -53.72 -19.96 -2.51
N GLY A 8 -52.87 -19.29 -1.72
CA GLY A 8 -52.73 -19.62 -0.31
C GLY A 8 -51.41 -19.21 0.34
N SER A 9 -51.20 -17.90 0.50
CA SER A 9 -50.13 -17.34 1.33
C SER A 9 -50.18 -17.88 2.77
N SER A 10 -49.05 -18.30 3.33
CA SER A 10 -48.85 -18.29 4.77
C SER A 10 -47.40 -17.97 5.13
N MET A 11 -47.21 -16.67 5.38
CA MET A 11 -46.40 -16.08 6.45
C MET A 11 -45.00 -16.66 6.67
N ALA A 12 -44.05 -16.22 5.84
CA ALA A 12 -42.68 -16.10 6.32
C ALA A 12 -42.66 -15.01 7.40
N HIS A 13 -42.24 -15.38 8.61
CA HIS A 13 -42.01 -14.47 9.73
C HIS A 13 -41.19 -13.26 9.26
N GLN A 14 -41.73 -12.06 9.44
CA GLN A 14 -40.99 -10.82 9.31
C GLN A 14 -39.86 -10.86 10.34
N VAL A 15 -38.62 -10.96 9.85
CA VAL A 15 -37.45 -10.62 10.65
C VAL A 15 -37.45 -9.10 10.79
N ASN A 16 -37.95 -8.64 11.93
CA ASN A 16 -37.91 -7.24 12.33
C ASN A 16 -36.45 -6.88 12.65
N SER A 17 -35.71 -6.44 11.63
CA SER A 17 -34.43 -5.75 11.85
C SER A 17 -34.77 -4.40 12.49
N PRO A 18 -34.22 -4.06 13.67
CA PRO A 18 -34.46 -2.73 14.23
C PRO A 18 -33.93 -1.68 13.26
N ASP A 19 -34.85 -0.88 12.72
CA ASP A 19 -34.56 0.41 12.11
C ASP A 19 -33.77 1.24 13.11
N ARG A 20 -32.44 1.30 12.94
CA ARG A 20 -31.64 2.33 13.59
C ARG A 20 -31.90 3.64 12.86
N VAL A 21 -33.05 4.25 13.14
CA VAL A 21 -33.28 5.67 12.88
C VAL A 21 -32.36 6.44 13.82
N SER A 22 -31.13 6.69 13.39
CA SER A 22 -30.28 7.69 14.05
C SER A 22 -30.65 9.06 13.50
N ASN A 23 -31.71 9.62 14.07
CA ASN A 23 -32.10 11.00 13.89
C ASN A 23 -31.21 11.87 14.78
N ASN A 24 -30.06 12.33 14.27
CA ASN A 24 -29.33 13.45 14.88
C ASN A 24 -29.14 14.55 13.84
N SER A 25 -29.91 15.61 14.04
CA SER A 25 -29.82 16.88 13.35
C SER A 25 -28.61 17.66 13.87
N GLY A 26 -27.73 18.09 12.96
CA GLY A 26 -26.69 19.10 13.20
C GLY A 26 -25.33 18.50 13.53
N ASP A 27 -24.47 18.35 12.53
CA ASP A 27 -23.00 18.43 12.62
C ASP A 27 -22.43 18.27 11.19
N ASP A 28 -21.72 19.29 10.68
CA ASP A 28 -21.03 19.29 9.38
C ASP A 28 -19.86 18.27 9.29
N ASP A 29 -19.74 17.36 10.27
CA ASP A 29 -18.65 16.42 10.49
C ASP A 29 -19.09 14.93 10.47
N HIS A 30 -20.32 14.64 10.06
CA HIS A 30 -20.84 13.27 10.05
C HIS A 30 -20.26 12.45 8.88
N VAL A 31 -19.16 11.75 9.13
CA VAL A 31 -18.60 10.76 8.18
C VAL A 31 -19.52 9.54 8.06
N THR A 32 -19.93 9.20 6.84
CA THR A 32 -20.72 8.00 6.57
C THR A 32 -19.82 6.77 6.38
N SER A 33 -20.38 5.57 6.60
CA SER A 33 -19.68 4.31 6.32
C SER A 33 -19.28 4.18 4.85
N SER A 34 -20.10 4.70 3.94
CA SER A 34 -19.80 4.73 2.50
C SER A 34 -18.63 5.65 2.15
N GLN A 35 -18.52 6.82 2.79
CA GLN A 35 -17.37 7.71 2.62
C GLN A 35 -16.08 7.04 3.10
N LEU A 36 -16.12 6.39 4.27
CA LEU A 36 -14.98 5.66 4.80
C LEU A 36 -14.54 4.54 3.85
N LEU A 37 -15.49 3.73 3.36
CA LEU A 37 -15.21 2.65 2.42
C LEU A 37 -14.62 3.20 1.11
N SER A 38 -15.14 4.32 0.60
CA SER A 38 -14.61 4.98 -0.58
C SER A 38 -13.16 5.43 -0.39
N SER A 39 -12.82 6.04 0.75
CA SER A 39 -11.44 6.43 1.07
C SER A 39 -10.52 5.22 1.22
N ARG A 40 -11.03 4.11 1.79
CA ARG A 40 -10.31 2.84 1.89
C ARG A 40 -9.98 2.26 0.53
N HIS A 41 -10.91 2.30 -0.42
CA HIS A 41 -10.65 1.87 -1.80
C HIS A 41 -9.64 2.78 -2.50
N GLN A 42 -9.78 4.10 -2.36
CA GLN A 42 -8.82 5.05 -2.92
C GLN A 42 -7.39 4.82 -2.39
N LEU A 43 -7.25 4.57 -1.09
CA LEU A 43 -5.95 4.19 -0.52
C LEU A 43 -5.46 2.87 -1.10
N ALA A 44 -6.30 1.83 -1.16
CA ALA A 44 -5.89 0.53 -1.67
C ALA A 44 -5.46 0.56 -3.16
N GLU A 45 -6.11 1.38 -3.98
CA GLU A 45 -5.77 1.57 -5.41
C GLU A 45 -4.49 2.38 -5.60
N SER A 46 -4.25 3.36 -4.73
CA SER A 46 -3.05 4.19 -4.77
C SER A 46 -1.86 3.56 -4.02
N ALA A 47 -2.11 2.61 -3.11
CA ALA A 47 -1.10 1.88 -2.37
C ALA A 47 -0.46 0.83 -3.28
N GLY A 48 0.64 1.22 -3.90
CA GLY A 48 1.35 0.35 -4.83
C GLY A 48 2.35 1.13 -5.65
N LEU A 49 3.38 0.42 -6.09
CA LEU A 49 4.37 0.93 -7.03
C LEU A 49 4.18 0.27 -8.39
N PRO A 50 4.34 1.02 -9.49
CA PRO A 50 4.60 0.46 -10.81
C PRO A 50 5.74 -0.57 -10.77
N ARG A 51 5.72 -1.52 -11.70
CA ARG A 51 6.65 -2.67 -11.72
C ARG A 51 8.11 -2.23 -11.75
N ASP A 52 8.43 -1.26 -12.60
CA ASP A 52 9.73 -0.62 -12.76
C ASP A 52 10.22 0.04 -11.46
N GLN A 53 9.34 0.83 -10.81
CA GLN A 53 9.65 1.46 -9.53
C GLN A 53 9.88 0.43 -8.43
N HIS A 54 9.08 -0.64 -8.38
CA HIS A 54 9.26 -1.72 -7.43
C HIS A 54 10.58 -2.47 -7.65
N GLU A 55 10.94 -2.76 -8.90
CA GLU A 55 12.22 -3.37 -9.26
C GLU A 55 13.39 -2.50 -8.80
N PHE A 56 13.33 -1.19 -9.06
CA PHE A 56 14.33 -0.23 -8.59
C PHE A 56 14.43 -0.22 -7.06
N VAL A 57 13.31 -0.16 -6.32
CA VAL A 57 13.32 -0.24 -4.85
C VAL A 57 14.06 -1.48 -4.38
N SER A 58 13.73 -2.63 -4.95
CA SER A 58 14.28 -3.91 -4.51
C SER A 58 15.78 -4.08 -4.79
N SER A 59 16.28 -3.51 -5.89
CA SER A 59 17.60 -3.86 -6.44
C SER A 59 18.62 -2.71 -6.39
N GLN A 60 18.20 -1.47 -6.66
CA GLN A 60 19.10 -0.34 -6.92
C GLN A 60 18.91 0.84 -5.97
N ALA A 61 17.74 0.97 -5.34
CA ALA A 61 17.44 2.12 -4.50
C ALA A 61 18.35 2.19 -3.26
N PRO A 62 18.74 3.40 -2.82
CA PRO A 62 19.44 3.62 -1.56
C PRO A 62 18.69 3.04 -0.36
N GLN A 63 19.42 2.60 0.67
CA GLN A 63 18.83 1.98 1.87
C GLN A 63 17.79 2.87 2.56
N SER A 64 18.01 4.18 2.60
CA SER A 64 17.06 5.15 3.15
C SER A 64 15.70 5.10 2.44
N LEU A 65 15.73 4.96 1.12
CA LEU A 65 14.55 4.96 0.26
C LEU A 65 13.79 3.63 0.37
N ARG A 66 14.52 2.51 0.46
CA ARG A 66 13.95 1.19 0.80
C ARG A 66 13.25 1.18 2.15
N ASN A 67 13.90 1.73 3.18
CA ASN A 67 13.33 1.82 4.51
C ASN A 67 12.05 2.68 4.53
N ARG A 68 12.07 3.81 3.80
CA ARG A 68 10.89 4.68 3.66
C ARG A 68 9.72 3.95 3.00
N TYR A 69 9.98 3.20 1.92
CA TYR A 69 8.97 2.35 1.27
C TYR A 69 8.40 1.29 2.23
N ASN A 70 9.24 0.53 2.92
CA ASN A 70 8.80 -0.54 3.83
C ASN A 70 7.97 0.01 5.00
N ASN A 71 8.36 1.17 5.55
CA ASN A 71 7.61 1.84 6.61
C ASN A 71 6.25 2.33 6.12
N LEU A 72 6.21 2.97 4.94
CA LEU A 72 4.96 3.43 4.32
C LEU A 72 4.02 2.25 4.03
N TYR A 73 4.54 1.16 3.48
CA TYR A 73 3.78 -0.06 3.21
C TYR A 73 3.19 -0.66 4.50
N SER A 74 4.02 -0.82 5.53
CA SER A 74 3.58 -1.36 6.82
C SER A 74 2.53 -0.48 7.50
N ARG A 75 2.68 0.85 7.42
CA ARG A 75 1.70 1.81 7.94
C ARG A 75 0.38 1.73 7.16
N THR A 76 0.46 1.67 5.84
CA THR A 76 -0.71 1.59 4.96
C THR A 76 -1.55 0.36 5.25
N GLN A 77 -0.92 -0.81 5.46
CA GLN A 77 -1.63 -2.03 5.85
C GLN A 77 -2.42 -1.84 7.14
N ARG A 78 -1.79 -1.27 8.18
CA ARG A 78 -2.47 -1.00 9.46
C ARG A 78 -3.63 -0.02 9.30
N THR A 79 -3.46 1.03 8.50
CA THR A 79 -4.53 2.00 8.23
C THR A 79 -5.71 1.33 7.51
N LEU A 80 -5.47 0.45 6.53
CA LEU A 80 -6.52 -0.32 5.85
C LEU A 80 -7.24 -1.27 6.81
N ASP A 81 -6.51 -1.97 7.69
CA ASP A 81 -7.11 -2.85 8.70
C ASP A 81 -8.00 -2.07 9.68
N MET A 82 -7.54 -0.90 10.13
CA MET A 82 -8.31 0.00 10.98
C MET A 82 -9.56 0.51 10.27
N ALA A 83 -9.47 0.87 8.99
CA ALA A 83 -10.61 1.28 8.17
C ALA A 83 -11.65 0.15 8.06
N ASP A 84 -11.20 -1.09 7.83
CA ASP A 84 -12.09 -2.25 7.74
C ASP A 84 -12.77 -2.54 9.10
N MET A 85 -12.07 -2.38 10.23
CA MET A 85 -12.66 -2.47 11.57
C MET A 85 -13.68 -1.35 11.84
N GLN A 86 -13.34 -0.10 11.49
CA GLN A 86 -14.23 1.05 11.63
C GLN A 86 -15.50 0.88 10.80
N HIS A 87 -15.37 0.42 9.55
CA HIS A 87 -16.51 0.14 8.68
C HIS A 87 -17.45 -0.92 9.29
N ARG A 88 -16.90 -2.02 9.81
CA ARG A 88 -17.70 -3.07 10.48
C ARG A 88 -18.40 -2.56 11.75
N TYR A 89 -17.74 -1.70 12.51
CA TYR A 89 -18.35 -1.05 13.69
C TYR A 89 -19.52 -0.13 13.29
N MET A 90 -19.31 0.74 12.29
CA MET A 90 -20.33 1.68 11.81
C MET A 90 -21.55 0.98 11.18
N THR A 91 -21.33 -0.14 10.47
CA THR A 91 -22.41 -0.93 9.86
C THR A 91 -23.10 -1.89 10.82
N GLY A 92 -22.64 -1.97 12.07
CA GLY A 92 -23.17 -2.91 13.07
C GLY A 92 -22.78 -4.37 12.84
N ALA A 93 -21.91 -4.66 11.88
CA ALA A 93 -21.37 -6.00 11.64
C ALA A 93 -20.40 -6.46 12.74
N SER A 94 -19.86 -5.51 13.52
CA SER A 94 -19.02 -5.76 14.70
C SER A 94 -19.42 -4.86 15.85
N GLY A 95 -19.41 -5.38 17.08
CA GLY A 95 -19.54 -4.59 18.31
C GLY A 95 -18.22 -4.05 18.85
N ILE A 96 -17.09 -4.40 18.22
CA ILE A 96 -15.76 -3.97 18.67
C ILE A 96 -15.52 -2.54 18.16
N ASN A 97 -15.40 -1.60 19.10
CA ASN A 97 -15.01 -0.23 18.79
C ASN A 97 -13.49 -0.18 18.51
N PRO A 98 -13.05 0.30 17.35
CA PRO A 98 -11.62 0.41 16.99
C PRO A 98 -10.84 1.45 17.82
N GLY A 99 -11.51 2.28 18.62
CA GLY A 99 -10.86 3.25 19.50
C GLY A 99 -10.41 4.54 18.81
N MET A 100 -10.83 4.77 17.57
CA MET A 100 -10.57 6.01 16.82
C MET A 100 -11.86 6.54 16.18
N LEU A 101 -11.88 7.82 15.80
CA LEU A 101 -13.03 8.39 15.09
C LEU A 101 -12.99 8.04 13.59
N PRO A 102 -14.15 7.89 12.92
CA PRO A 102 -14.19 7.68 11.46
C PRO A 102 -13.46 8.76 10.66
N ARG A 103 -13.53 10.02 11.12
CA ARG A 103 -12.86 11.16 10.48
C ARG A 103 -11.34 11.03 10.54
N ASP A 104 -10.79 10.69 11.71
CA ASP A 104 -9.36 10.45 11.87
C ASP A 104 -8.87 9.34 10.93
N ASN A 105 -9.70 8.30 10.73
CA ASN A 105 -9.39 7.21 9.82
C ASN A 105 -9.33 7.68 8.35
N ILE A 106 -10.27 8.54 7.93
CA ILE A 106 -10.26 9.16 6.60
C ILE A 106 -9.03 10.07 6.43
N ASP A 107 -8.70 10.87 7.44
CA ASP A 107 -7.56 11.78 7.37
C ASP A 107 -6.24 11.02 7.31
N GLU A 108 -6.09 9.91 8.06
CA GLU A 108 -4.95 9.00 7.92
C GLU A 108 -4.87 8.37 6.54
N MET A 109 -6.00 7.91 5.98
CA MET A 109 -6.02 7.34 4.63
C MET A 109 -5.61 8.37 3.57
N ARG A 110 -6.11 9.61 3.67
CA ARG A 110 -5.72 10.71 2.77
C ARG A 110 -4.24 11.06 2.91
N SER A 111 -3.71 11.11 4.13
CA SER A 111 -2.27 11.29 4.36
C SER A 111 -1.46 10.21 3.68
N ALA A 112 -1.86 8.94 3.81
CA ALA A 112 -1.18 7.83 3.19
C ALA A 112 -1.23 7.89 1.65
N VAL A 113 -2.34 8.32 1.05
CA VAL A 113 -2.45 8.55 -0.41
C VAL A 113 -1.40 9.58 -0.87
N SER A 114 -1.27 10.71 -0.16
CA SER A 114 -0.27 11.73 -0.46
C SER A 114 1.15 11.18 -0.30
N GLU A 115 1.43 10.46 0.78
CA GLU A 115 2.75 9.83 1.01
C GLU A 115 3.12 8.82 -0.08
N TRP A 116 2.16 8.08 -0.63
CA TRP A 116 2.37 7.21 -1.79
C TRP A 116 2.66 8.00 -3.06
N SER A 117 2.04 9.17 -3.25
CA SER A 117 2.38 10.08 -4.36
C SER A 117 3.81 10.57 -4.24
N ASP A 118 4.18 11.10 -3.07
CA ASP A 118 5.54 11.57 -2.79
C ASP A 118 6.58 10.46 -2.95
N MET A 119 6.23 9.22 -2.56
CA MET A 119 7.10 8.06 -2.72
C MET A 119 7.34 7.75 -4.20
N ARG A 120 6.30 7.78 -5.03
CA ARG A 120 6.43 7.57 -6.49
C ARG A 120 7.26 8.66 -7.15
N GLU A 121 7.08 9.91 -6.77
CA GLU A 121 7.87 11.03 -7.28
C GLU A 121 9.34 10.91 -6.88
N ALA A 122 9.61 10.59 -5.61
CA ALA A 122 10.96 10.37 -5.11
C ALA A 122 11.66 9.20 -5.82
N LEU A 123 10.91 8.13 -6.12
CA LEU A 123 11.40 6.99 -6.89
C LEU A 123 11.72 7.36 -8.33
N GLN A 124 10.80 8.07 -8.98
CA GLN A 124 10.99 8.53 -10.36
C GLN A 124 12.24 9.41 -10.48
N HIS A 125 12.41 10.34 -9.53
CA HIS A 125 13.59 11.21 -9.49
C HIS A 125 14.88 10.42 -9.23
N ALA A 126 14.86 9.47 -8.30
CA ALA A 126 16.02 8.62 -8.02
C ALA A 126 16.39 7.75 -9.24
N MET A 127 15.41 7.14 -9.90
CA MET A 127 15.63 6.38 -11.13
C MET A 127 16.22 7.24 -12.25
N GLY A 128 15.75 8.49 -12.40
CA GLY A 128 16.31 9.44 -13.37
C GLY A 128 17.79 9.76 -13.11
N ILE A 129 18.15 10.03 -11.85
CA ILE A 129 19.56 10.23 -11.47
C ILE A 129 20.39 8.97 -11.75
N HIS A 130 19.84 7.79 -11.47
CA HIS A 130 20.52 6.52 -11.74
C HIS A 130 20.68 6.24 -13.24
N ALA A 131 19.74 6.67 -14.08
CA ALA A 131 19.83 6.53 -15.54
C ALA A 131 20.83 7.50 -16.17
N ASP A 132 21.00 8.69 -15.58
CA ASP A 132 21.95 9.73 -16.04
C ASP A 132 23.37 9.53 -15.47
N MET A 133 23.55 8.59 -14.53
CA MET A 133 24.90 8.19 -14.14
C MET A 133 25.52 7.38 -15.29
N PRO A 134 26.66 7.81 -15.86
CA PRO A 134 27.40 6.94 -16.77
C PRO A 134 27.68 5.63 -16.03
N GLU A 135 27.42 4.49 -16.69
CA GLU A 135 27.92 3.20 -16.21
C GLU A 135 29.37 3.43 -15.82
N SER A 136 29.66 3.36 -14.52
CA SER A 136 31.01 3.58 -14.04
C SER A 136 31.88 2.64 -14.84
N PRO A 137 32.89 3.13 -15.59
CA PRO A 137 33.74 2.25 -16.35
C PRO A 137 34.27 1.24 -15.34
N GLU A 138 33.96 -0.04 -15.56
CA GLU A 138 34.42 -1.14 -14.73
C GLU A 138 35.88 -0.83 -14.40
N ARG A 139 36.15 -0.49 -13.13
CA ARG A 139 37.51 -0.16 -12.70
C ARG A 139 38.25 -1.49 -12.60
N PHE A 140 38.51 -2.12 -13.75
CA PHE A 140 39.59 -3.07 -13.89
C PHE A 140 40.87 -2.27 -13.65
N ALA A 141 41.31 -2.24 -12.40
CA ALA A 141 42.65 -1.82 -12.07
C ALA A 141 43.60 -2.84 -12.72
N THR A 142 43.98 -2.56 -13.96
CA THR A 142 45.02 -3.32 -14.66
C THR A 142 46.28 -3.16 -13.83
N THR A 143 46.61 -4.17 -13.03
CA THR A 143 47.80 -4.16 -12.19
C THR A 143 48.99 -4.42 -13.12
N ILE A 144 49.55 -3.35 -13.70
CA ILE A 144 50.77 -3.44 -14.50
C ILE A 144 51.93 -3.63 -13.51
N ASN A 145 52.40 -4.87 -13.40
CA ASN A 145 53.61 -5.21 -12.65
C ASN A 145 54.82 -4.58 -13.37
N PRO A 146 55.75 -3.87 -12.71
CA PRO A 146 56.88 -3.18 -13.35
C PRO A 146 58.00 -4.12 -13.83
N SER A 147 57.68 -5.36 -14.21
CA SER A 147 58.63 -6.29 -14.80
C SER A 147 57.89 -7.12 -15.84
N GLY A 148 58.29 -6.97 -17.09
CA GLY A 148 57.55 -7.38 -18.27
C GLY A 148 57.19 -8.87 -18.30
N SER A 149 55.90 -9.14 -18.52
CA SER A 149 55.34 -10.23 -19.33
C SER A 149 53.82 -10.19 -19.15
N ILE A 150 53.08 -9.95 -20.23
CA ILE A 150 51.61 -10.00 -20.23
C ILE A 150 51.21 -11.46 -20.00
N ARG A 151 50.89 -11.82 -18.75
CA ARG A 151 50.21 -13.08 -18.45
C ARG A 151 48.74 -12.76 -18.25
N MET A 152 47.89 -13.35 -19.10
CA MET A 152 46.43 -13.36 -18.94
C MET A 152 46.10 -13.71 -17.48
N ALA A 153 45.52 -12.76 -16.76
CA ALA A 153 45.18 -12.95 -15.35
C ALA A 153 44.04 -13.96 -15.26
N THR A 154 44.36 -15.14 -14.74
CA THR A 154 43.41 -16.11 -14.21
C THR A 154 42.48 -15.41 -13.21
N LEU A 155 41.19 -15.41 -13.49
CA LEU A 155 40.10 -15.06 -12.57
C LEU A 155 40.34 -15.75 -11.22
N SER A 156 40.74 -14.98 -10.22
CA SER A 156 40.76 -15.44 -8.82
C SER A 156 39.79 -14.56 -8.03
N PRO A 157 38.79 -15.14 -7.33
CA PRO A 157 37.90 -14.38 -6.48
C PRO A 157 38.70 -13.76 -5.33
N SER A 158 38.52 -12.46 -5.09
CA SER A 158 39.16 -11.77 -3.96
C SER A 158 38.62 -12.32 -2.63
N PRO A 159 39.48 -12.67 -1.64
CA PRO A 159 39.07 -13.31 -0.39
C PRO A 159 38.64 -12.35 0.73
N TYR A 160 38.51 -11.05 0.48
CA TYR A 160 38.11 -10.10 1.54
C TYR A 160 36.63 -9.69 1.44
N ARG A 161 35.80 -10.63 1.86
CA ARG A 161 34.52 -10.39 2.55
C ARG A 161 34.87 -9.99 3.98
N ASN A 162 34.35 -8.83 4.46
CA ASN A 162 34.29 -8.30 5.84
C ASN A 162 34.56 -6.77 5.79
N TRP A 163 33.69 -5.81 6.13
CA TRP A 163 32.54 -5.71 7.04
C TRP A 163 31.44 -4.82 6.47
#